data_AF-A0A1J8R5R7-F1
#
_entry.id   AF-A0A1J8R5R7-F1
#
_cell.length_a   1.000
_cell.length_b   1.000
_cell.length_c   1.000
_cell.angle_alpha   90.00
_cell.angle_beta   90.00
_cell.angle_gamma   90.00
#
_symmetry.space_group_name_H-M   'P 1'
#
loop_
_entity.id
_entity.type
_entity.pdbx_description
1 polymer ?
#
loop_
_entity_poly.entity_id
_entity_poly.type
_entity_poly.pdbx_seq_one_letter_code
_entity_poly.pdbx_strand_id
1 'polypeptide(L)'
;MVAYTSLICERQTRLHFSHGEIVGDMNDFTVTNFRTGCKTTHHPKDEGGSHGGGDLGLIRTFVEAVRTSNQGLLGTNVSEVLKSHLTVFAAETSRREGRVVDCAEFEKAIRAELEV
;
A
#
# COMPACT_ATOMS: atom_id res chain seq x y z
N MET A 1 -2.93 11.28 -1.14
CA MET A 1 -3.65 12.56 -1.12
C MET A 1 -5.12 12.21 -0.99
N VAL A 2 -5.78 12.66 0.07
CA VAL A 2 -7.24 12.53 0.22
C VAL A 2 -7.84 13.86 -0.27
N ALA A 3 -8.82 13.82 -1.18
CA ALA A 3 -9.46 15.05 -1.64
C ALA A 3 -10.35 15.63 -0.53
N TYR A 4 -10.41 16.96 -0.41
CA TYR A 4 -11.28 17.68 0.53
C TYR A 4 -11.03 17.36 2.02
N THR A 5 -9.77 17.44 2.46
CA THR A 5 -9.40 17.30 3.88
C THR A 5 -8.54 18.48 4.36
N SER A 6 -8.65 18.83 5.64
CA SER A 6 -7.71 19.75 6.30
C SER A 6 -6.33 19.13 6.51
N LEU A 7 -6.24 17.80 6.43
CA LEU A 7 -5.02 17.01 6.60
C LEU A 7 -4.29 16.87 5.26
N ILE A 8 -3.90 18.01 4.68
CA ILE A 8 -3.26 18.07 3.37
C ILE A 8 -1.93 17.34 3.45
N CYS A 9 -1.70 16.40 2.51
CA CYS A 9 -0.49 15.58 2.42
C CYS A 9 -0.24 14.61 3.58
N GLU A 10 -1.16 14.49 4.55
CA GLU A 10 -1.10 13.43 5.56
C GLU A 10 -1.70 12.13 5.03
N ARG A 11 -1.04 11.01 5.31
CA ARG A 11 -1.56 9.67 4.98
C ARG A 11 -2.11 9.08 6.25
N GLN A 12 -3.40 8.77 6.22
CA GLN A 12 -4.09 8.14 7.32
C GLN A 12 -4.19 6.64 7.05
N THR A 13 -3.80 5.82 8.02
CA THR A 13 -3.88 4.36 7.96
C THR A 13 -4.74 3.88 9.12
N ARG A 14 -5.79 3.10 8.81
CA ARG A 14 -6.60 2.45 9.82
C ARG A 14 -6.81 0.99 9.47
N LEU A 15 -6.31 0.11 10.34
CA LEU A 15 -6.40 -1.33 10.18
C LEU A 15 -7.21 -1.90 11.33
N HIS A 16 -8.31 -2.57 11.01
CA HIS A 16 -9.19 -3.21 11.98
C HIS A 16 -8.92 -4.72 12.00
N PHE A 17 -8.68 -5.25 13.19
CA PHE A 17 -8.45 -6.67 13.42
C PHE A 17 -9.51 -7.21 14.39
N SER A 18 -9.61 -8.54 14.46
CA SER A 18 -10.60 -9.21 15.33
C SER A 18 -10.46 -8.88 16.83
N HIS A 19 -9.32 -8.36 17.27
CA HIS A 19 -9.02 -8.12 18.68
C HIS A 19 -8.23 -6.84 18.94
N GLY A 20 -8.28 -5.91 18.00
CA GLY A 20 -7.50 -4.69 18.10
C GLY A 20 -7.57 -3.86 16.83
N GLU A 21 -6.88 -2.73 16.86
CA GLU A 21 -6.73 -1.86 15.71
C GLU A 21 -5.34 -1.22 15.69
N ILE A 22 -4.95 -0.77 14.50
CA ILE A 22 -3.82 0.12 14.28
C ILE A 22 -4.36 1.38 13.62
N VAL A 23 -4.10 2.53 14.23
CA VAL A 23 -4.45 3.85 13.69
C VAL A 23 -3.16 4.65 13.58
N GLY A 24 -2.91 5.27 12.44
CA GLY A 24 -1.75 6.14 12.28
C GLY A 24 -1.87 7.17 11.18
N ASP A 25 -1.02 8.19 11.28
CA ASP A 25 -1.06 9.43 10.49
C ASP A 25 0.27 9.74 9.77
N MET A 26 1.12 8.73 9.59
CA MET A 26 2.50 8.77 9.08
C MET A 26 3.56 9.12 10.14
N ASN A 27 3.21 9.84 11.20
CA ASN A 27 4.14 10.17 12.28
C ASN A 27 3.98 9.20 13.45
N ASP A 28 2.73 8.93 13.81
CA ASP A 28 2.38 8.10 14.96
C ASP A 28 1.55 6.90 14.50
N PHE A 29 1.84 5.74 15.08
CA PHE A 29 1.07 4.51 14.88
C PHE A 29 0.69 3.94 16.24
N THR A 30 -0.58 4.05 16.60
CA THR A 30 -1.11 3.51 17.85
C THR A 30 -1.74 2.14 17.62
N VAL A 31 -1.18 1.14 18.28
CA VAL A 31 -1.69 -0.23 18.34
C VAL A 31 -2.54 -0.36 19.61
N THR A 32 -3.81 -0.74 19.45
CA THR A 32 -4.68 -1.03 20.60
C THR A 32 -4.99 -2.52 20.64
N ASN A 33 -4.72 -3.17 21.77
CA ASN A 33 -5.11 -4.55 22.03
C ASN A 33 -6.37 -4.59 22.91
N PHE A 34 -7.50 -5.00 22.34
CA PHE A 34 -8.78 -5.00 23.06
C PHE A 34 -8.91 -6.11 24.10
N ARG A 35 -8.10 -7.17 24.03
CA ARG A 35 -8.10 -8.23 25.05
C ARG A 35 -7.45 -7.79 26.36
N THR A 36 -6.47 -6.91 26.28
CA THR A 36 -5.71 -6.43 27.45
C THR A 36 -6.02 -4.99 27.81
N GLY A 37 -6.66 -4.23 26.91
CA GLY A 37 -6.86 -2.78 27.04
C GLY A 37 -5.58 -1.97 26.80
N CYS A 38 -4.46 -2.61 26.49
CA CYS A 38 -3.18 -1.94 26.32
C CYS A 38 -3.12 -1.17 25.00
N LYS A 39 -2.51 0.02 25.05
CA LYS A 39 -2.20 0.86 23.90
C LYS A 39 -0.70 1.11 23.84
N THR A 40 -0.12 0.91 22.66
CA THR A 40 1.30 1.20 22.39
C THR A 40 1.39 2.09 21.17
N THR A 41 2.09 3.22 21.30
CA THR A 41 2.32 4.16 20.20
C THR A 41 3.76 4.04 19.70
N HIS A 42 3.90 3.85 18.40
CA HIS A 42 5.17 3.78 17.69
C HIS A 42 5.39 5.05 16.89
N HIS A 43 6.59 5.59 16.95
CA HIS A 43 7.01 6.80 16.24
C HIS A 43 8.12 6.40 15.27
N PRO A 44 7.83 6.13 13.98
CA PRO A 44 8.87 5.85 13.01
C PRO A 44 9.85 7.01 12.92
N LYS A 45 11.11 6.69 12.65
CA LYS A 45 12.12 7.72 12.45
C LYS A 45 11.82 8.46 11.15
N ASP A 46 11.68 9.78 11.25
CA ASP A 46 11.65 10.64 10.07
C ASP A 46 13.07 10.72 9.48
N GLU A 47 13.26 10.15 8.28
CA GLU A 47 14.51 10.27 7.52
C GLU A 47 14.51 11.50 6.60
N GLY A 48 13.47 12.34 6.67
CA GLY A 48 13.32 13.58 5.90
C GLY A 48 12.85 13.36 4.46
N GLY A 49 12.85 14.46 3.69
CA GLY A 49 12.41 14.48 2.29
C GLY A 49 10.89 14.56 2.10
N SER A 50 10.46 14.70 0.84
CA SER A 50 9.05 14.45 0.50
C SER A 50 8.79 12.97 0.79
N HIS A 51 7.64 12.61 1.38
CA HIS A 51 7.28 11.23 1.74
C HIS A 51 7.91 10.63 3.02
N GLY A 52 8.48 11.43 3.92
CA GLY A 52 8.84 10.99 5.29
C GLY A 52 9.87 9.86 5.34
N GLY A 53 10.85 9.89 4.43
CA GLY A 53 11.89 8.86 4.32
C GLY A 53 11.57 7.67 3.40
N GLY A 54 10.32 7.54 2.92
CA GLY A 54 9.91 6.41 2.08
C GLY A 54 10.76 6.27 0.80
N ASP A 55 11.01 7.37 0.10
CA ASP A 55 11.80 7.37 -1.14
C ASP A 55 13.24 6.92 -0.90
N LEU A 56 13.87 7.42 0.18
CA LEU A 56 15.22 7.03 0.56
C LEU A 56 15.29 5.55 0.95
N GLY A 57 14.27 5.04 1.64
CA GLY A 57 14.13 3.62 1.95
C GLY A 57 14.05 2.76 0.69
N LEU A 58 13.24 3.14 -0.30
CA LEU A 58 13.13 2.43 -1.57
C LEU A 58 14.47 2.40 -2.33
N ILE A 59 15.15 3.56 -2.42
CA ILE A 59 16.45 3.67 -3.09
C ILE A 59 17.50 2.80 -2.38
N ARG A 60 17.56 2.85 -1.04
CA ARG A 60 18.48 2.05 -0.22
C ARG A 60 18.27 0.56 -0.50
N THR A 61 17.03 0.09 -0.46
CA THR A 61 16.68 -1.31 -0.72
C THR A 61 17.02 -1.73 -2.15
N PHE A 62 16.78 -0.86 -3.14
CA PHE A 62 17.14 -1.14 -4.53
C PHE A 62 18.64 -1.27 -4.74
N VAL A 63 19.43 -0.34 -4.23
CA VAL A 63 20.90 -0.39 -4.33
C VAL A 63 21.44 -1.66 -3.68
N GLU A 64 20.89 -2.05 -2.52
CA GLU A 64 21.26 -3.26 -1.82
C GLU A 64 20.90 -4.54 -2.59
N ALA A 65 19.71 -4.60 -3.19
CA ALA A 65 19.27 -5.71 -4.03
C ALA A 65 20.20 -5.91 -5.24
N VAL A 66 20.61 -4.82 -5.90
CA VAL A 66 21.55 -4.86 -7.02
C VAL A 66 22.94 -5.30 -6.54
N ARG A 67 23.45 -4.69 -5.46
CA ARG A 67 24.79 -4.97 -4.91
C ARG A 67 24.96 -6.45 -4.52
N THR A 68 23.89 -7.07 -4.04
CA THR A 68 23.88 -8.47 -3.57
C THR A 68 23.31 -9.45 -4.58
N SER A 69 22.88 -8.99 -5.76
CA SER A 69 22.16 -9.79 -6.76
C SER A 69 20.97 -10.54 -6.16
N ASN A 70 20.23 -9.90 -5.24
CA ASN A 70 19.14 -10.51 -4.49
C ASN A 70 17.83 -9.74 -4.67
N GLN A 71 17.01 -10.18 -5.64
CA GLN A 71 15.68 -9.64 -5.90
C GLN A 71 14.74 -9.70 -4.68
N GLY A 72 14.93 -10.70 -3.80
CA GLY A 72 14.07 -10.92 -2.63
C GLY A 72 14.04 -9.74 -1.66
N LEU A 73 15.07 -8.87 -1.68
CA LEU A 73 15.14 -7.69 -0.84
C LEU A 73 14.11 -6.62 -1.21
N LEU A 74 13.69 -6.55 -2.47
CA LEU A 74 12.70 -5.57 -2.93
C LEU A 74 11.30 -5.84 -2.36
N GLY A 75 11.04 -7.07 -1.90
CA GLY A 75 9.73 -7.47 -1.37
C GLY A 75 8.59 -7.43 -2.39
N THR A 76 8.89 -7.16 -3.68
CA THR A 76 7.93 -7.20 -4.77
C THR A 76 8.57 -7.63 -6.10
N ASN A 77 7.73 -8.02 -7.06
CA ASN A 77 8.12 -8.35 -8.42
C ASN A 77 7.24 -7.65 -9.48
N VAL A 78 7.66 -7.73 -10.74
CA VAL A 78 6.97 -7.09 -11.87
C VAL A 78 5.52 -7.56 -12.01
N SER A 79 5.23 -8.83 -11.74
CA SER A 79 3.87 -9.36 -11.83
C SER A 79 2.95 -8.72 -10.78
N GLU A 80 3.43 -8.48 -9.56
CA GLU A 80 2.66 -7.79 -8.52
C GLU A 80 2.45 -6.30 -8.83
N VAL A 81 3.48 -5.64 -9.38
CA VAL A 81 3.36 -4.25 -9.86
C VAL A 81 2.32 -4.17 -10.99
N LEU A 82 2.32 -5.11 -11.94
CA LEU A 82 1.32 -5.15 -12.99
C LEU A 82 -0.10 -5.35 -12.42
N LYS A 83 -0.26 -6.25 -11.45
CA LYS A 83 -1.55 -6.48 -10.76
C LYS A 83 -2.09 -5.19 -10.13
N SER A 84 -1.26 -4.40 -9.47
CA SER A 84 -1.71 -3.15 -8.86
C SER A 84 -2.21 -2.13 -9.89
N HIS A 85 -1.61 -2.10 -11.09
CA HIS A 85 -2.07 -1.25 -12.19
C HIS A 85 -3.39 -1.77 -12.80
N LEU A 86 -3.54 -3.08 -12.97
CA LEU A 86 -4.78 -3.69 -13.46
C LEU A 86 -5.96 -3.43 -12.53
N THR A 87 -5.75 -3.41 -11.21
CA THR A 87 -6.77 -3.02 -10.23
C THR A 87 -7.33 -1.62 -10.48
N VAL A 88 -6.51 -0.67 -10.96
CA VAL A 88 -6.98 0.69 -11.30
C VAL A 88 -7.93 0.65 -12.49
N PHE A 89 -7.65 -0.15 -13.52
CA PHE A 89 -8.55 -0.32 -14.66
C PHE A 89 -9.85 -1.03 -14.27
N ALA A 90 -9.77 -2.07 -13.42
CA ALA A 90 -10.96 -2.73 -12.89
C ALA A 90 -11.84 -1.75 -12.08
N ALA A 91 -11.22 -0.88 -11.27
CA ALA A 91 -11.92 0.18 -10.54
C ALA A 91 -12.57 1.20 -11.47
N GLU A 92 -11.92 1.59 -12.56
CA GLU A 92 -12.50 2.50 -13.56
C GLU A 92 -13.69 1.86 -14.29
N THR A 93 -13.60 0.58 -14.65
CA THR A 93 -14.74 -0.18 -15.19
C THR A 93 -15.90 -0.20 -14.19
N SER A 94 -15.62 -0.48 -12.91
CA SER A 94 -16.62 -0.45 -11.84
C SER A 94 -17.29 0.93 -11.72
N ARG A 95 -16.51 2.01 -11.75
CA ARG A 95 -17.01 3.40 -11.70
C ARG A 95 -17.91 3.74 -12.88
N ARG A 96 -17.55 3.32 -14.10
CA ARG A 96 -18.30 3.61 -15.32
C ARG A 96 -19.58 2.80 -15.45
N GLU A 97 -19.54 1.54 -15.03
CA GLU A 97 -20.67 0.60 -15.18
C GLU A 97 -21.57 0.55 -13.95
N GLY A 98 -21.15 1.12 -12.82
CA GLY A 98 -21.93 1.14 -11.59
C GLY A 98 -22.13 -0.23 -10.95
N ARG A 99 -21.19 -1.16 -11.17
CA ARG A 99 -21.25 -2.54 -10.63
C ARG A 99 -19.94 -2.94 -9.96
N VAL A 100 -20.02 -3.98 -9.13
CA VAL A 100 -18.83 -4.64 -8.59
C VAL A 100 -18.08 -5.35 -9.73
N VAL A 101 -16.76 -5.17 -9.75
CA VAL A 101 -15.85 -5.85 -10.67
C VAL A 101 -14.88 -6.67 -9.84
N ASP A 102 -14.83 -7.98 -10.10
CA ASP A 102 -13.81 -8.85 -9.53
C ASP A 102 -12.47 -8.61 -10.25
N CYS A 103 -11.44 -8.25 -9.50
CA CYS A 103 -10.14 -7.87 -10.07
C CYS A 103 -9.39 -9.07 -10.67
N ALA A 104 -9.56 -10.27 -10.12
CA ALA A 104 -8.88 -11.47 -10.61
C ALA A 104 -9.52 -11.96 -11.92
N GLU A 105 -10.85 -11.96 -12.00
CA GLU A 105 -11.57 -12.26 -13.25
C GLU A 105 -11.31 -11.19 -14.32
N PHE A 106 -11.22 -9.90 -13.92
CA PHE A 106 -10.84 -8.82 -14.82
C PHE A 106 -9.44 -9.04 -15.42
N GLU A 107 -8.44 -9.35 -14.58
CA GLU A 107 -7.08 -9.67 -15.06
C GLU A 107 -7.08 -10.85 -16.03
N LYS A 108 -7.79 -11.93 -15.69
CA LYS A 108 -7.86 -13.14 -16.52
C LYS A 108 -8.48 -12.86 -17.90
N ALA A 109 -9.55 -12.07 -17.96
CA ALA A 109 -10.20 -11.69 -19.21
C ALA A 109 -9.25 -10.88 -20.12
N ILE A 110 -8.59 -9.85 -19.57
CA ILE A 110 -7.63 -9.02 -20.33
C ILE A 110 -6.45 -9.85 -20.83
N ARG A 111 -5.91 -10.78 -20.02
CA ARG A 111 -4.83 -11.66 -20.48
C ARG A 111 -5.26 -12.56 -21.63
N ALA A 112 -6.45 -13.15 -21.56
CA ALA A 112 -6.99 -13.97 -22.63
C ALA A 112 -7.23 -13.18 -23.94
N GLU A 113 -7.63 -11.91 -23.84
CA GLU A 113 -7.77 -11.02 -25.00
C GLU A 113 -6.41 -10.64 -25.64
N LEU A 114 -5.35 -10.54 -24.84
CA LEU A 114 -4.00 -10.19 -25.30
C LEU A 114 -3.20 -11.40 -25.79
N GLU A 115 -3.58 -12.62 -25.42
CA GLU A 115 -2.95 -13.89 -25.85
C GLU A 115 -3.47 -14.38 -27.22
N VAL A 116 -4.15 -13.51 -27.98
CA VAL A 116 -4.56 -13.72 -29.39
C VAL A 116 -3.42 -13.42 -30.35
#